data_AF-A0A5C1QKQ6-F1
#
_entry.id   AF-A0A5C1QKQ6-F1
#
_cell.length_a   1.000
_cell.length_b   1.000
_cell.length_c   1.000
_cell.angle_alpha   90.00
_cell.angle_beta   90.00
_cell.angle_gamma   90.00
#
_symmetry.space_group_name_H-M   'P 1'
#
loop_
_entity.id
_entity.type
_entity.pdbx_description
1 polymer ?
#
loop_
_entity_poly.entity_id
_entity_poly.type
_entity_poly.pdbx_seq_one_letter_code
_entity_poly.pdbx_strand_id
1 'polypeptide(L)'
;MENDKAKAQQFLNRLMQNPSLNGFSALQREDQLLQFFIINEDKLKPTLSSPAYFNGWSWTDIYQIMTDTLYDITNREILPQLESEIFDRTNYAYVNFMKYPPLTKDVKKQLYEALRKLLTVPAGRQSLAGTLTALRSGILKRYVMLGYERQKYIHFEITKVQRLRMPLEEIYHLMKTTMFINSLAILYTPEGVSKQRGNQNLSPAYAEKITKRLGKQIPGLPEPIIRGGINGQLPFQDNPKLETTARISSIFSSRCSQMKEGMTIDRGAAASDQSWFNVARRNYKYYGYDFDMLTEFYNISAENGW
;
A
#
# COMPACT_ATOMS: atom_id res chain seq x y z
N MET A 1 -24.89 10.10 -21.58
CA MET A 1 -23.50 9.83 -21.14
C MET A 1 -22.89 10.98 -20.35
N GLU A 2 -22.69 12.19 -20.91
CA GLU A 2 -22.05 13.29 -20.17
C GLU A 2 -22.89 13.78 -18.97
N ASN A 3 -24.22 13.87 -19.16
CA ASN A 3 -25.16 14.18 -18.07
C ASN A 3 -25.17 13.08 -16.98
N ASP A 4 -25.05 11.81 -17.35
CA ASP A 4 -25.07 10.68 -16.40
C ASP A 4 -23.80 10.63 -15.55
N LYS A 5 -22.64 10.95 -16.15
CA LYS A 5 -21.38 11.09 -15.42
C LYS A 5 -21.43 12.26 -14.44
N ALA A 6 -22.03 13.38 -14.82
CA ALA A 6 -22.22 14.52 -13.92
C ALA A 6 -23.13 14.16 -12.72
N LYS A 7 -24.20 13.41 -12.95
CA LYS A 7 -25.07 12.87 -11.88
C LYS A 7 -24.31 11.95 -10.93
N ALA A 8 -23.56 10.98 -11.48
CA ALA A 8 -22.71 10.08 -10.69
C ALA A 8 -21.71 10.88 -9.84
N GLN A 9 -21.06 11.87 -10.44
CA GLN A 9 -20.10 12.71 -9.75
C GLN A 9 -20.74 13.52 -8.63
N GLN A 10 -21.92 14.11 -8.84
CA GLN A 10 -22.64 14.85 -7.80
C GLN A 10 -23.00 13.95 -6.62
N PHE A 11 -23.48 12.74 -6.88
CA PHE A 11 -23.83 11.77 -5.85
C PHE A 11 -22.60 11.30 -5.07
N LEU A 12 -21.52 10.93 -5.77
CA LEU A 12 -20.26 10.48 -5.16
C LEU A 12 -19.59 11.58 -4.33
N ASN A 13 -19.59 12.83 -4.81
CA ASN A 13 -19.05 13.95 -4.03
C ASN A 13 -19.77 14.13 -2.69
N ARG A 14 -21.10 13.93 -2.66
CA ARG A 14 -21.87 13.97 -1.40
C ARG A 14 -21.49 12.80 -0.48
N LEU A 15 -21.33 11.59 -1.03
CA LEU A 15 -20.90 10.44 -0.23
C LEU A 15 -19.47 10.60 0.31
N MET A 16 -18.56 11.16 -0.48
CA MET A 16 -17.17 11.43 -0.08
C MET A 16 -17.05 12.46 1.05
N GLN A 17 -18.08 13.30 1.26
CA GLN A 17 -18.16 14.26 2.35
C GLN A 17 -18.73 13.66 3.65
N ASN A 18 -19.05 12.37 3.69
CA ASN A 18 -19.56 11.73 4.89
C ASN A 18 -18.51 11.77 6.02
N PRO A 19 -18.82 12.32 7.21
CA PRO A 19 -17.89 12.39 8.33
C PRO A 19 -17.31 11.04 8.77
N SER A 20 -18.01 9.92 8.51
CA SER A 20 -17.51 8.57 8.81
C SER A 20 -16.21 8.25 8.06
N LEU A 21 -16.01 8.88 6.91
CA LEU A 21 -14.85 8.72 6.03
C LEU A 21 -13.67 9.61 6.41
N ASN A 22 -13.83 10.54 7.36
CA ASN A 22 -12.76 11.43 7.80
C ASN A 22 -11.55 10.64 8.33
N GLY A 23 -10.34 11.03 7.95
CA GLY A 23 -9.10 10.35 8.37
C GLY A 23 -8.68 9.17 7.49
N PHE A 24 -9.52 8.73 6.54
CA PHE A 24 -9.10 7.78 5.51
C PHE A 24 -8.41 8.50 4.34
N SER A 25 -7.48 7.81 3.68
CA SER A 25 -6.91 8.23 2.39
C SER A 25 -7.92 8.10 1.25
N ALA A 26 -7.66 8.73 0.10
CA ALA A 26 -8.58 8.68 -1.04
C ALA A 26 -8.89 7.24 -1.48
N LEU A 27 -7.88 6.37 -1.57
CA LEU A 27 -8.05 4.97 -1.94
C LEU A 27 -8.80 4.15 -0.88
N GLN A 28 -8.64 4.49 0.41
CA GLN A 28 -9.43 3.86 1.48
C GLN A 28 -10.90 4.29 1.42
N ARG A 29 -11.16 5.60 1.21
CA ARG A 29 -12.54 6.11 1.02
C ARG A 29 -13.20 5.44 -0.18
N GLU A 30 -12.47 5.29 -1.28
CA GLU A 30 -12.91 4.57 -2.45
C GLU A 30 -13.33 3.13 -2.13
N ASP A 31 -12.46 2.36 -1.47
CA ASP A 31 -12.76 0.97 -1.10
C ASP A 31 -14.02 0.89 -0.21
N GLN A 32 -14.15 1.79 0.78
CA GLN A 32 -15.36 1.85 1.63
C GLN A 32 -16.62 2.14 0.82
N LEU A 33 -16.57 3.04 -0.16
CA LEU A 33 -17.72 3.36 -1.02
C LEU A 33 -18.07 2.22 -1.97
N LEU A 34 -17.07 1.54 -2.55
CA LEU A 34 -17.31 0.35 -3.38
C LEU A 34 -17.96 -0.76 -2.56
N GLN A 35 -17.47 -1.03 -1.35
CA GLN A 35 -18.11 -1.99 -0.44
C GLN A 35 -19.52 -1.55 -0.06
N PHE A 36 -19.75 -0.26 0.17
CA PHE A 36 -21.08 0.28 0.44
C PHE A 36 -22.05 -0.01 -0.70
N PHE A 37 -21.64 0.16 -1.96
CA PHE A 37 -22.47 -0.16 -3.12
C PHE A 37 -22.80 -1.65 -3.22
N ILE A 38 -21.82 -2.52 -2.97
CA ILE A 38 -22.02 -3.98 -2.99
C ILE A 38 -23.00 -4.41 -1.88
N ILE A 39 -22.81 -3.92 -0.66
CA ILE A 39 -23.61 -4.31 0.51
C ILE A 39 -25.05 -3.77 0.41
N ASN A 40 -25.25 -2.61 -0.23
CA ASN A 40 -26.55 -1.92 -0.27
C ASN A 40 -27.20 -1.96 -1.65
N GLU A 41 -26.82 -2.87 -2.54
CA GLU A 41 -27.37 -3.00 -3.90
C GLU A 41 -28.90 -2.98 -3.89
N ASP A 42 -29.54 -3.85 -3.09
CA ASP A 42 -31.00 -4.00 -3.06
C ASP A 42 -31.73 -2.70 -2.67
N LYS A 43 -31.08 -1.85 -1.87
CA LYS A 43 -31.64 -0.56 -1.42
C LYS A 43 -31.37 0.56 -2.41
N LEU A 44 -30.20 0.55 -3.04
CA LEU A 44 -29.75 1.60 -3.95
C LEU A 44 -30.36 1.45 -5.35
N LYS A 45 -30.49 0.21 -5.84
CA LYS A 45 -30.94 -0.09 -7.20
C LYS A 45 -32.31 0.51 -7.52
N PRO A 46 -33.38 0.38 -6.71
CA PRO A 46 -34.68 0.97 -7.03
C PRO A 46 -34.63 2.50 -7.15
N THR A 47 -33.81 3.16 -6.34
CA THR A 47 -33.66 4.62 -6.37
C THR A 47 -32.81 5.08 -7.55
N LEU A 48 -31.67 4.43 -7.79
CA LEU A 48 -30.72 4.84 -8.83
C LEU A 48 -31.20 4.49 -10.25
N SER A 49 -31.95 3.40 -10.43
CA SER A 49 -32.57 3.06 -11.72
C SER A 49 -33.85 3.87 -12.03
N SER A 50 -34.28 4.77 -11.12
CA SER A 50 -35.49 5.57 -11.32
C SER A 50 -35.32 6.62 -12.44
N PRO A 51 -36.42 7.13 -13.02
CA PRO A 51 -36.37 8.18 -14.05
C PRO A 51 -35.62 9.45 -13.63
N ALA A 52 -35.56 9.75 -12.33
CA ALA A 52 -34.87 10.92 -11.78
C ALA A 52 -33.33 10.80 -11.83
N TYR A 53 -32.80 9.58 -11.86
CA TYR A 53 -31.37 9.28 -11.85
C TYR A 53 -30.94 8.63 -13.17
N PHE A 54 -30.73 7.31 -13.19
CA PHE A 54 -30.27 6.53 -14.33
C PHE A 54 -31.44 5.74 -14.94
N ASN A 55 -32.27 6.44 -15.70
CA ASN A 55 -33.51 5.89 -16.24
C ASN A 55 -33.26 4.64 -17.12
N GLY A 56 -33.78 3.49 -16.70
CA GLY A 56 -33.70 2.24 -17.46
C GLY A 56 -32.33 1.56 -17.46
N TRP A 57 -31.36 2.05 -16.68
CA TRP A 57 -30.04 1.43 -16.59
C TRP A 57 -30.08 0.17 -15.72
N SER A 58 -29.30 -0.84 -16.12
CA SER A 58 -29.07 -2.01 -15.29
C SER A 58 -28.20 -1.64 -14.08
N TRP A 59 -28.27 -2.43 -13.01
CA TRP A 59 -27.40 -2.22 -11.86
C TRP A 59 -25.92 -2.35 -12.21
N THR A 60 -25.57 -3.28 -13.11
CA THR A 60 -24.20 -3.46 -13.58
C THR A 60 -23.67 -2.19 -14.25
N ASP A 61 -24.48 -1.55 -15.09
CA ASP A 61 -24.09 -0.30 -15.76
C ASP A 61 -23.97 0.86 -14.77
N ILE A 62 -24.90 0.94 -13.80
CA ILE A 62 -24.86 1.94 -12.72
C ILE A 62 -23.60 1.74 -11.87
N TYR A 63 -23.31 0.50 -11.45
CA TYR A 63 -22.12 0.18 -10.66
C TYR A 63 -20.84 0.51 -11.42
N GLN A 64 -20.79 0.23 -12.72
CA GLN A 64 -19.65 0.55 -13.57
C GLN A 64 -19.41 2.06 -13.68
N ILE A 65 -20.43 2.86 -14.04
CA ILE A 65 -20.27 4.32 -14.13
C ILE A 65 -19.91 4.95 -12.78
N MET A 66 -20.45 4.40 -11.68
CA MET A 66 -20.11 4.83 -10.33
C MET A 66 -18.67 4.50 -9.96
N THR A 67 -18.19 3.32 -10.32
CA THR A 67 -16.79 2.89 -10.11
C THR A 67 -15.84 3.77 -10.92
N ASP A 68 -16.10 3.96 -12.21
CA ASP A 68 -15.25 4.77 -13.09
C ASP A 68 -15.22 6.24 -12.63
N THR A 69 -16.37 6.79 -12.24
CA THR A 69 -16.44 8.17 -11.74
C THR A 69 -15.74 8.32 -10.40
N LEU A 70 -15.84 7.31 -9.52
CA LEU A 70 -15.13 7.31 -8.24
C LEU A 70 -13.61 7.26 -8.44
N TYR A 71 -13.13 6.43 -9.38
CA TYR A 71 -11.72 6.40 -9.76
C TYR A 71 -11.24 7.74 -10.29
N ASP A 72 -12.03 8.42 -11.12
CA ASP A 72 -11.70 9.76 -11.61
C ASP A 72 -11.59 10.78 -10.48
N ILE A 73 -12.50 10.72 -9.50
CA ILE A 73 -12.47 11.61 -8.33
C ILE A 73 -11.21 11.37 -7.50
N THR A 74 -10.91 10.12 -7.15
CA THR A 74 -9.77 9.79 -6.27
C THR A 74 -8.42 9.93 -6.98
N ASN A 75 -8.35 9.69 -8.30
CA ASN A 75 -7.14 9.90 -9.08
C ASN A 75 -6.68 11.36 -9.08
N ARG A 76 -7.59 12.34 -8.95
CA ARG A 76 -7.23 13.76 -8.81
C ARG A 76 -6.42 14.05 -7.55
N GLU A 77 -6.61 13.26 -6.49
CA GLU A 77 -5.82 13.37 -5.26
C GLU A 77 -4.57 12.47 -5.30
N ILE A 78 -4.72 11.24 -5.81
CA ILE A 78 -3.68 10.21 -5.73
C ILE A 78 -2.55 10.43 -6.74
N LEU A 79 -2.85 10.86 -7.97
CA LEU A 79 -1.81 11.02 -9.00
C LEU A 79 -0.79 12.12 -8.65
N PRO A 80 -1.20 13.32 -8.17
CA PRO A 80 -0.25 14.32 -7.70
C PRO A 80 0.53 13.87 -6.47
N GLN A 81 -0.11 13.14 -5.54
CA GLN A 81 0.57 12.59 -4.38
C GLN A 81 1.66 11.59 -4.82
N LEU A 82 1.33 10.66 -5.70
CA LEU A 82 2.25 9.66 -6.21
C LEU A 82 3.43 10.29 -6.96
N GLU A 83 3.14 11.30 -7.79
CA GLU A 83 4.15 12.07 -8.51
C GLU A 83 5.11 12.74 -7.52
N SER A 84 4.59 13.49 -6.55
CA SER A 84 5.44 14.14 -5.55
C SER A 84 6.25 13.15 -4.71
N GLU A 85 5.68 12.00 -4.35
CA GLU A 85 6.41 10.98 -3.60
C GLU A 85 7.59 10.40 -4.40
N ILE A 86 7.48 10.26 -5.71
CA ILE A 86 8.52 9.70 -6.58
C ILE A 86 9.54 10.76 -6.99
N PHE A 87 9.09 11.95 -7.39
CA PHE A 87 10.00 12.94 -7.98
C PHE A 87 10.65 13.83 -6.92
N ASP A 88 9.92 14.18 -5.86
CA ASP A 88 10.35 15.21 -4.90
C ASP A 88 10.73 14.64 -3.53
N ARG A 89 9.92 13.74 -2.97
CA ARG A 89 10.04 13.29 -1.57
C ARG A 89 10.87 12.04 -1.38
N THR A 90 11.28 11.37 -2.46
CA THR A 90 12.16 10.20 -2.38
C THR A 90 13.54 10.57 -2.90
N ASN A 91 14.52 10.55 -2.00
CA ASN A 91 15.93 10.64 -2.38
C ASN A 91 16.42 9.26 -2.84
N TYR A 92 17.00 9.19 -4.02
CA TYR A 92 17.51 7.93 -4.59
C TYR A 92 19.02 7.78 -4.43
N ALA A 93 19.69 8.59 -3.60
CA ALA A 93 21.12 8.50 -3.36
C ALA A 93 21.56 7.14 -2.80
N TYR A 94 20.66 6.40 -2.14
CA TYR A 94 20.87 5.03 -1.66
C TYR A 94 21.39 4.08 -2.76
N VAL A 95 21.10 4.32 -4.04
CA VAL A 95 21.61 3.49 -5.15
C VAL A 95 23.14 3.55 -5.27
N ASN A 96 23.75 4.68 -4.91
CA ASN A 96 25.20 4.87 -4.93
C ASN A 96 25.88 3.98 -3.88
N PHE A 97 25.27 3.85 -2.69
CA PHE A 97 25.74 2.94 -1.64
C PHE A 97 25.66 1.47 -2.06
N MET A 98 24.75 1.15 -2.96
CA MET A 98 24.61 -0.17 -3.59
C MET A 98 25.53 -0.35 -4.81
N LYS A 99 26.37 0.64 -5.13
CA LYS A 99 27.30 0.67 -6.27
C LYS A 99 26.61 0.63 -7.65
N TYR A 100 25.41 1.20 -7.73
CA TYR A 100 24.72 1.40 -9.01
C TYR A 100 24.80 2.86 -9.46
N PRO A 101 24.67 3.14 -10.77
CA PRO A 101 24.53 4.50 -11.27
C PRO A 101 23.31 5.22 -10.64
N PRO A 102 23.38 6.56 -10.47
CA PRO A 102 22.23 7.35 -10.04
C PRO A 102 21.01 7.11 -10.94
N LEU A 103 19.81 7.07 -10.35
CA LEU A 103 18.60 6.91 -11.14
C LEU A 103 18.33 8.17 -11.99
N THR A 104 18.12 7.95 -13.28
CA THR A 104 17.76 9.03 -14.20
C THR A 104 16.30 9.45 -14.02
N LYS A 105 15.95 10.63 -14.55
CA LYS A 105 14.54 11.09 -14.59
C LYS A 105 13.65 10.10 -15.35
N ASP A 106 14.18 9.45 -16.37
CA ASP A 106 13.43 8.46 -17.16
C ASP A 106 13.07 7.21 -16.35
N VAL A 107 13.98 6.73 -15.50
CA VAL A 107 13.69 5.60 -14.59
C VAL A 107 12.58 5.96 -13.61
N LYS A 108 12.61 7.18 -13.04
CA LYS A 108 11.53 7.67 -12.16
C LYS A 108 10.19 7.75 -12.89
N LYS A 109 10.19 8.24 -14.14
CA LYS A 109 9.00 8.29 -15.00
C LYS A 109 8.46 6.89 -15.30
N GLN A 110 9.30 5.92 -15.58
CA GLN A 110 8.88 4.53 -15.80
C GLN A 110 8.27 3.90 -14.55
N LEU A 111 8.85 4.17 -13.36
CA LEU A 111 8.27 3.74 -12.09
C LEU A 111 6.89 4.37 -11.86
N TYR A 112 6.76 5.68 -12.11
CA TYR A 112 5.49 6.40 -12.02
C TYR A 112 4.44 5.82 -12.97
N GLU A 113 4.78 5.60 -14.24
CA GLU A 113 3.87 5.00 -15.22
C GLU A 113 3.48 3.55 -14.86
N ALA A 114 4.39 2.76 -14.28
CA ALA A 114 4.06 1.43 -13.79
C ALA A 114 3.01 1.49 -12.66
N LEU A 115 3.14 2.45 -11.74
CA LEU A 115 2.18 2.65 -10.64
C LEU A 115 0.86 3.27 -11.12
N ARG A 116 0.89 4.13 -12.16
CA ARG A 116 -0.34 4.57 -12.84
C ARG A 116 -1.08 3.41 -13.46
N LYS A 117 -0.37 2.49 -14.12
CA LYS A 117 -0.96 1.25 -14.64
C LYS A 117 -1.53 0.38 -13.52
N LEU A 118 -0.87 0.30 -12.36
CA LEU A 118 -1.42 -0.39 -11.19
C LEU A 118 -2.76 0.19 -10.74
N LEU A 119 -2.93 1.51 -10.81
CA LEU A 119 -4.16 2.20 -10.45
C LEU A 119 -5.34 1.95 -11.41
N THR A 120 -5.12 1.32 -12.58
CA THR A 120 -6.23 0.97 -13.49
C THR A 120 -6.92 -0.33 -13.09
N VAL A 121 -6.39 -1.09 -12.13
CA VAL A 121 -6.98 -2.36 -11.67
C VAL A 121 -7.41 -2.28 -10.20
N PRO A 122 -8.59 -2.78 -9.82
CA PRO A 122 -9.11 -2.65 -8.44
C PRO A 122 -8.15 -3.17 -7.36
N ALA A 123 -7.57 -4.35 -7.58
CA ALA A 123 -6.61 -4.95 -6.64
C ALA A 123 -5.34 -4.10 -6.47
N GLY A 124 -4.92 -3.40 -7.54
CA GLY A 124 -3.78 -2.51 -7.50
C GLY A 124 -4.04 -1.25 -6.68
N ARG A 125 -5.26 -0.70 -6.78
CA ARG A 125 -5.71 0.43 -5.97
C ARG A 125 -5.73 0.08 -4.48
N GLN A 126 -6.29 -1.09 -4.13
CA GLN A 126 -6.27 -1.60 -2.74
C GLN A 126 -4.84 -1.81 -2.21
N SER A 127 -3.96 -2.40 -3.03
CA SER A 127 -2.56 -2.63 -2.65
C SER A 127 -1.79 -1.33 -2.41
N LEU A 128 -2.03 -0.31 -3.24
CA LEU A 128 -1.34 0.97 -3.14
C LEU A 128 -1.84 1.85 -1.98
N ALA A 129 -3.10 1.64 -1.53
CA ALA A 129 -3.70 2.39 -0.43
C ALA A 129 -2.83 2.35 0.83
N GLY A 130 -2.35 1.17 1.20
CA GLY A 130 -1.49 0.99 2.37
C GLY A 130 -0.14 1.67 2.22
N THR A 131 0.50 1.50 1.05
CA THR A 131 1.78 2.15 0.76
C THR A 131 1.69 3.67 0.85
N LEU A 132 0.74 4.29 0.16
CA LEU A 132 0.60 5.75 0.18
C LEU A 132 0.22 6.29 1.56
N THR A 133 -0.60 5.56 2.32
CA THR A 133 -0.98 5.94 3.69
C THR A 133 0.23 5.86 4.63
N ALA A 134 1.08 4.83 4.49
CA ALA A 134 2.30 4.69 5.28
C ALA A 134 3.30 5.83 5.04
N LEU A 135 3.43 6.26 3.78
CA LEU A 135 4.32 7.37 3.41
C LEU A 135 3.77 8.72 3.87
N ARG A 136 2.47 8.97 3.65
CA ARG A 136 1.82 10.23 4.04
C ARG A 136 1.83 10.45 5.55
N SER A 137 1.49 9.43 6.33
CA SER A 137 1.44 9.49 7.80
C SER A 137 2.82 9.57 8.46
N GLY A 138 3.90 9.24 7.73
CA GLY A 138 5.24 9.16 8.29
C GLY A 138 5.46 7.97 9.24
N ILE A 139 4.48 7.06 9.37
CA ILE A 139 4.55 5.93 10.30
C ILE A 139 5.75 5.02 10.01
N LEU A 140 6.03 4.75 8.72
CA LEU A 140 7.21 3.96 8.33
C LEU A 140 8.49 4.59 8.88
N LYS A 141 8.68 5.89 8.65
CA LYS A 141 9.87 6.62 9.11
C LYS A 141 9.99 6.51 10.62
N ARG A 142 8.92 6.85 11.34
CA ARG A 142 8.87 6.85 12.80
C ARG A 142 9.31 5.51 13.41
N TYR A 143 8.76 4.39 12.92
CA TYR A 143 9.11 3.07 13.44
C TYR A 143 10.49 2.57 13.03
N VAL A 144 10.92 2.86 11.80
CA VAL A 144 12.27 2.48 11.34
C VAL A 144 13.34 3.23 12.14
N MET A 145 13.13 4.53 12.40
CA MET A 145 14.05 5.33 13.22
C MET A 145 14.18 4.75 14.63
N LEU A 146 13.06 4.53 15.32
CA LEU A 146 13.07 3.98 16.67
C LEU A 146 13.60 2.54 16.73
N GLY A 147 13.25 1.69 15.75
CA GLY A 147 13.77 0.32 15.68
C GLY A 147 15.30 0.29 15.49
N TYR A 148 15.85 1.25 14.76
CA TYR A 148 17.29 1.39 14.61
C TYR A 148 17.96 1.90 15.90
N GLU A 149 17.40 2.94 16.52
CA GLU A 149 17.92 3.55 17.75
C GLU A 149 17.99 2.57 18.93
N ARG A 150 17.01 1.66 19.03
CA ARG A 150 16.95 0.66 20.10
C ARG A 150 18.07 -0.39 20.02
N GLN A 151 18.76 -0.51 18.89
CA GLN A 151 19.83 -1.48 18.67
C GLN A 151 19.45 -2.95 18.95
N LYS A 152 18.17 -3.30 18.76
CA LYS A 152 17.64 -4.67 18.95
C LYS A 152 17.54 -5.42 17.61
N TYR A 153 16.45 -6.15 17.40
CA TYR A 153 16.27 -7.09 16.28
C TYR A 153 16.29 -6.35 14.94
N ILE A 154 15.52 -5.26 14.79
CA ILE A 154 15.46 -4.48 13.55
C ILE A 154 16.84 -3.92 13.18
N HIS A 155 17.56 -3.32 14.13
CA HIS A 155 18.91 -2.82 13.91
C HIS A 155 19.87 -3.95 13.50
N PHE A 156 19.82 -5.10 14.19
CA PHE A 156 20.65 -6.26 13.86
C PHE A 156 20.36 -6.77 12.44
N GLU A 157 19.08 -6.92 12.08
CA GLU A 157 18.65 -7.38 10.76
C GLU A 157 19.14 -6.42 9.66
N ILE A 158 18.98 -5.11 9.85
CA ILE A 158 19.44 -4.10 8.90
C ILE A 158 20.98 -4.12 8.74
N THR A 159 21.72 -4.13 9.84
CA THR A 159 23.17 -3.88 9.83
C THR A 159 24.02 -5.14 9.69
N LYS A 160 23.56 -6.29 10.18
CA LYS A 160 24.31 -7.56 10.22
C LYS A 160 23.80 -8.59 9.24
N VAL A 161 22.48 -8.69 9.06
CA VAL A 161 21.86 -9.69 8.17
C VAL A 161 21.79 -9.17 6.74
N GLN A 162 21.05 -8.09 6.49
CA GLN A 162 20.99 -7.44 5.17
C GLN A 162 22.24 -6.61 4.87
N ARG A 163 23.02 -6.24 5.90
CA ARG A 163 24.32 -5.54 5.78
C ARG A 163 24.22 -4.22 5.02
N LEU A 164 23.16 -3.45 5.25
CA LEU A 164 23.01 -2.13 4.65
C LEU A 164 24.02 -1.16 5.27
N ARG A 165 25.06 -0.81 4.50
CA ARG A 165 26.12 0.13 4.90
C ARG A 165 25.83 1.52 4.36
N MET A 166 24.74 2.13 4.82
CA MET A 166 24.32 3.47 4.41
C MET A 166 23.62 4.18 5.58
N PRO A 167 23.52 5.52 5.56
CA PRO A 167 22.78 6.28 6.56
C PRO A 167 21.31 5.85 6.66
N LEU A 168 20.72 5.97 7.84
CA LEU A 168 19.36 5.53 8.11
C LEU A 168 18.30 6.22 7.22
N GLU A 169 18.52 7.49 6.86
CA GLU A 169 17.66 8.19 5.90
C GLU A 169 17.68 7.54 4.50
N GLU A 170 18.83 7.04 4.05
CA GLU A 170 18.94 6.33 2.78
C GLU A 170 18.24 4.97 2.84
N ILE A 171 18.29 4.30 3.99
CA ILE A 171 17.54 3.05 4.24
C ILE A 171 16.03 3.32 4.20
N TYR A 172 15.57 4.42 4.81
CA TYR A 172 14.17 4.83 4.75
C TYR A 172 13.73 5.05 3.30
N HIS A 173 14.51 5.78 2.49
CA HIS A 173 14.17 5.99 1.08
C HIS A 173 14.23 4.71 0.23
N LEU A 174 15.15 3.79 0.52
CA LEU A 174 15.15 2.45 -0.06
C LEU A 174 13.85 1.70 0.27
N MET A 175 13.37 1.78 1.52
CA MET A 175 12.11 1.18 1.94
C MET A 175 10.91 1.81 1.23
N LYS A 176 10.88 3.14 1.04
CA LYS A 176 9.81 3.80 0.25
C LYS A 176 9.71 3.17 -1.15
N THR A 177 10.83 3.05 -1.84
CA THR A 177 10.87 2.45 -3.18
C THR A 177 10.49 0.97 -3.16
N THR A 178 10.94 0.24 -2.13
CA THR A 178 10.58 -1.16 -1.91
C THR A 178 9.06 -1.32 -1.75
N MET A 179 8.38 -0.44 -0.99
CA MET A 179 6.92 -0.46 -0.83
C MET A 179 6.17 -0.21 -2.15
N PHE A 180 6.66 0.71 -2.99
CA PHE A 180 6.04 0.93 -4.31
C PHE A 180 6.16 -0.30 -5.20
N ILE A 181 7.34 -0.91 -5.25
CA ILE A 181 7.57 -2.13 -6.06
C ILE A 181 6.77 -3.31 -5.50
N ASN A 182 6.67 -3.41 -4.18
CA ASN A 182 5.86 -4.43 -3.52
C ASN A 182 4.41 -4.40 -4.03
N SER A 183 3.82 -3.20 -4.17
CA SER A 183 2.48 -3.04 -4.73
C SER A 183 2.39 -3.40 -6.22
N LEU A 184 3.47 -3.21 -7.01
CA LEU A 184 3.51 -3.57 -8.44
C LEU A 184 3.43 -5.08 -8.70
N ALA A 185 3.73 -5.92 -7.71
CA ALA A 185 3.61 -7.38 -7.85
C ALA A 185 2.21 -7.81 -8.32
N ILE A 186 1.18 -7.08 -7.87
CA ILE A 186 -0.24 -7.35 -8.14
C ILE A 186 -0.56 -7.31 -9.65
N LEU A 187 0.15 -6.51 -10.45
CA LEU A 187 -0.05 -6.48 -11.90
C LEU A 187 0.25 -7.81 -12.60
N TYR A 188 0.97 -8.70 -11.92
CA TYR A 188 1.41 -9.97 -12.48
C TYR A 188 0.83 -11.18 -11.76
N THR A 189 0.12 -11.01 -10.63
CA THR A 189 -0.56 -12.13 -9.98
C THR A 189 -1.85 -12.45 -10.73
N PRO A 190 -2.16 -13.74 -11.01
CA PRO A 190 -3.42 -14.13 -11.64
C PRO A 190 -4.65 -13.67 -10.83
N GLU A 191 -5.67 -13.18 -11.53
CA GLU A 191 -6.97 -12.81 -10.94
C GLU A 191 -7.61 -14.05 -10.26
N GLY A 192 -8.01 -13.90 -8.99
CA GLY A 192 -8.63 -14.98 -8.20
C GLY A 192 -7.83 -15.42 -6.96
N VAL A 193 -6.54 -15.09 -6.88
CA VAL A 193 -5.71 -15.33 -5.67
C VAL A 193 -5.94 -14.24 -4.59
N SER A 194 -6.72 -13.20 -4.90
CA SER A 194 -6.75 -11.92 -4.17
C SER A 194 -7.86 -11.74 -3.13
N LYS A 195 -8.68 -12.74 -2.80
CA LYS A 195 -9.83 -12.52 -1.89
C LYS A 195 -9.53 -12.66 -0.39
N GLN A 196 -8.35 -13.12 0.02
CA GLN A 196 -7.99 -13.17 1.44
C GLN A 196 -6.78 -12.30 1.72
N ARG A 197 -6.94 -11.40 2.70
CA ARG A 197 -6.01 -10.35 3.16
C ARG A 197 -4.68 -10.86 3.73
N GLY A 198 -4.30 -12.10 3.46
CA GLY A 198 -2.96 -12.64 3.74
C GLY A 198 -2.03 -12.31 2.58
N ASN A 199 -0.75 -12.05 2.87
CA ASN A 199 0.29 -12.00 1.84
C ASN A 199 0.05 -13.14 0.84
N GLN A 200 -0.14 -12.79 -0.43
CA GLN A 200 -0.35 -13.78 -1.49
C GLN A 200 0.88 -14.68 -1.44
N ASN A 201 0.71 -15.98 -1.15
CA ASN A 201 1.80 -16.95 -1.11
C ASN A 201 2.38 -17.14 -2.52
N LEU A 202 3.12 -16.15 -2.97
CA LEU A 202 3.87 -16.15 -4.20
C LEU A 202 4.94 -17.21 -4.04
N SER A 203 5.09 -18.11 -5.01
CA SER A 203 6.21 -19.04 -4.96
C SER A 203 7.51 -18.29 -5.27
N PRO A 204 8.66 -18.67 -4.70
CA PRO A 204 9.94 -18.03 -5.01
C PRO A 204 10.26 -18.03 -6.52
N ALA A 205 9.89 -19.09 -7.23
CA ALA A 205 10.05 -19.18 -8.69
C ALA A 205 9.20 -18.16 -9.45
N TYR A 206 7.98 -17.88 -8.96
CA TYR A 206 7.12 -16.88 -9.57
C TYR A 206 7.57 -15.45 -9.23
N ALA A 207 8.05 -15.21 -8.00
CA ALA A 207 8.69 -13.96 -7.61
C ALA A 207 9.84 -13.60 -8.55
N GLU A 208 10.71 -14.56 -8.88
CA GLU A 208 11.80 -14.36 -9.84
C GLU A 208 11.28 -13.97 -11.24
N LYS A 209 10.19 -14.58 -11.69
CA LYS A 209 9.54 -14.24 -12.97
C LYS A 209 9.01 -12.81 -12.96
N ILE A 210 8.39 -12.36 -11.87
CA ILE A 210 7.91 -10.99 -11.70
C ILE A 210 9.10 -10.02 -11.68
N THR A 211 10.15 -10.30 -10.91
CA THR A 211 11.37 -9.49 -10.85
C THR A 211 11.96 -9.25 -12.25
N LYS A 212 12.09 -10.31 -13.06
CA LYS A 212 12.57 -10.20 -14.45
C LYS A 212 11.64 -9.39 -15.35
N ARG A 213 10.33 -9.50 -15.18
CA ARG A 213 9.34 -8.72 -15.96
C ARG A 213 9.37 -7.24 -15.59
N LEU A 214 9.43 -6.93 -14.30
CA LEU A 214 9.54 -5.55 -13.83
C LEU A 214 10.87 -4.91 -14.21
N GLY A 215 11.98 -5.65 -14.14
CA GLY A 215 13.28 -5.16 -14.61
C GLY A 215 13.29 -4.79 -16.09
N LYS A 216 12.49 -5.47 -16.92
CA LYS A 216 12.28 -5.09 -18.33
C LYS A 216 11.36 -3.89 -18.50
N GLN A 217 10.39 -3.71 -17.61
CA GLN A 217 9.44 -2.59 -17.66
C GLN A 217 10.04 -1.27 -17.15
N ILE A 218 10.98 -1.35 -16.21
CA ILE A 218 11.66 -0.19 -15.60
C ILE A 218 13.17 -0.38 -15.79
N PRO A 219 13.68 -0.35 -17.04
CA PRO A 219 15.11 -0.51 -17.29
C PRO A 219 15.93 0.57 -16.58
N GLY A 220 16.93 0.14 -15.82
CA GLY A 220 17.81 1.04 -15.06
C GLY A 220 17.49 1.13 -13.56
N LEU A 221 16.35 0.58 -13.11
CA LEU A 221 16.13 0.35 -11.68
C LEU A 221 16.93 -0.90 -11.23
N PRO A 222 17.84 -0.79 -10.26
CA PRO A 222 18.67 -1.92 -9.83
C PRO A 222 17.86 -3.14 -9.43
N GLU A 223 18.24 -4.30 -9.95
CA GLU A 223 17.56 -5.57 -9.70
C GLU A 223 17.40 -5.88 -8.19
N PRO A 224 18.39 -5.63 -7.31
CA PRO A 224 18.20 -5.91 -5.88
C PRO A 224 17.05 -5.11 -5.24
N ILE A 225 16.74 -3.92 -5.76
CA ILE A 225 15.62 -3.10 -5.27
C ILE A 225 14.30 -3.70 -5.76
N ILE A 226 14.25 -4.12 -7.02
CA ILE A 226 13.08 -4.81 -7.60
C ILE A 226 12.81 -6.10 -6.83
N ARG A 227 13.84 -6.93 -6.68
CA ARG A 227 13.80 -8.19 -5.93
C ARG A 227 13.34 -7.96 -4.50
N GLY A 228 13.90 -6.99 -3.79
CA GLY A 228 13.47 -6.64 -2.43
C GLY A 228 12.00 -6.25 -2.34
N GLY A 229 11.48 -5.49 -3.32
CA GLY A 229 10.04 -5.18 -3.36
C GLY A 229 9.17 -6.41 -3.56
N ILE A 230 9.51 -7.26 -4.52
CA ILE A 230 8.75 -8.48 -4.84
C ILE A 230 8.85 -9.54 -3.73
N ASN A 231 10.00 -9.64 -3.09
CA ASN A 231 10.23 -10.50 -1.93
C ASN A 231 9.34 -10.12 -0.74
N GLY A 232 8.80 -8.90 -0.69
CA GLY A 232 7.82 -8.49 0.31
C GLY A 232 6.47 -9.23 0.21
N GLN A 233 6.22 -9.93 -0.90
CA GLN A 233 5.07 -10.81 -1.09
C GLN A 233 5.34 -12.26 -0.65
N LEU A 234 6.58 -12.61 -0.33
CA LEU A 234 6.93 -13.97 0.09
C LEU A 234 6.72 -14.13 1.61
N PRO A 235 6.22 -15.28 2.08
CA PRO A 235 6.15 -15.57 3.51
C PRO A 235 7.56 -15.73 4.08
N PHE A 236 7.86 -15.04 5.17
CA PHE A 236 9.17 -15.10 5.83
C PHE A 236 9.50 -16.48 6.41
N GLN A 237 8.49 -17.24 6.81
CA GLN A 237 8.65 -18.55 7.45
C GLN A 237 9.29 -19.56 6.51
N ASP A 238 8.90 -19.50 5.23
CA ASP A 238 9.42 -20.37 4.20
C ASP A 238 10.75 -19.84 3.64
N ASN A 239 11.07 -18.57 3.90
CA ASN A 239 12.29 -17.93 3.43
C ASN A 239 12.89 -16.97 4.49
N PRO A 240 13.63 -17.48 5.48
CA PRO A 240 14.26 -16.63 6.50
C PRO A 240 15.34 -15.67 5.94
N LYS A 241 15.69 -15.79 4.66
CA LYS A 241 16.70 -14.96 3.99
C LYS A 241 16.12 -13.73 3.29
N LEU A 242 14.81 -13.48 3.41
CA LEU A 242 14.20 -12.28 2.84
C LEU A 242 14.83 -11.02 3.42
N GLU A 243 15.00 -10.03 2.55
CA GLU A 243 15.54 -8.74 2.90
C GLU A 243 14.71 -8.09 4.03
N THR A 244 15.38 -7.50 5.00
CA THR A 244 14.73 -6.79 6.11
C THR A 244 13.86 -5.64 5.58
N THR A 245 14.32 -4.92 4.55
CA THR A 245 13.53 -3.89 3.87
C THR A 245 12.24 -4.43 3.26
N ALA A 246 12.24 -5.66 2.73
CA ALA A 246 11.07 -6.32 2.17
C ALA A 246 10.05 -6.65 3.25
N ARG A 247 10.51 -7.24 4.36
CA ARG A 247 9.69 -7.58 5.54
C ARG A 247 9.01 -6.35 6.14
N ILE A 248 9.79 -5.30 6.39
CA ILE A 248 9.28 -4.03 6.97
C ILE A 248 8.25 -3.41 6.02
N SER A 249 8.56 -3.34 4.72
CA SER A 249 7.66 -2.80 3.70
C SER A 249 6.32 -3.55 3.67
N SER A 250 6.35 -4.88 3.71
CA SER A 250 5.16 -5.73 3.74
C SER A 250 4.29 -5.47 4.97
N ILE A 251 4.91 -5.41 6.16
CA ILE A 251 4.21 -5.11 7.42
C ILE A 251 3.54 -3.75 7.37
N PHE A 252 4.25 -2.68 6.96
CA PHE A 252 3.69 -1.33 6.95
C PHE A 252 2.68 -1.10 5.85
N SER A 253 2.86 -1.68 4.65
CA SER A 253 1.83 -1.64 3.60
C SER A 253 0.52 -2.28 4.12
N SER A 254 0.61 -3.41 4.82
CA SER A 254 -0.57 -4.07 5.40
C SER A 254 -1.19 -3.27 6.53
N ARG A 255 -0.40 -2.83 7.52
CA ARG A 255 -0.86 -2.02 8.66
C ARG A 255 -1.61 -0.77 8.22
N CYS A 256 -1.08 -0.10 7.21
CA CYS A 256 -1.61 1.18 6.75
C CYS A 256 -2.75 1.04 5.74
N SER A 257 -3.05 -0.17 5.24
CA SER A 257 -4.13 -0.39 4.28
C SER A 257 -5.50 0.04 4.81
N GLN A 258 -5.72 -0.06 6.13
CA GLN A 258 -6.99 0.28 6.79
C GLN A 258 -6.82 1.25 7.96
N MET A 259 -5.65 1.88 8.05
CA MET A 259 -5.38 2.84 9.11
C MET A 259 -6.22 4.10 8.91
N LYS A 260 -6.91 4.52 9.96
CA LYS A 260 -7.65 5.78 10.02
C LYS A 260 -6.86 6.78 10.86
N GLU A 261 -6.49 7.91 10.27
CA GLU A 261 -5.76 8.96 10.96
C GLU A 261 -6.69 9.79 11.86
N GLY A 262 -6.12 10.36 12.93
CA GLY A 262 -6.85 11.26 13.83
C GLY A 262 -7.88 10.59 14.75
N MET A 263 -7.81 9.27 14.94
CA MET A 263 -8.65 8.58 15.91
C MET A 263 -8.27 8.95 17.35
N THR A 264 -9.26 9.37 18.13
CA THR A 264 -9.14 9.56 19.57
C THR A 264 -9.09 8.19 20.28
N ILE A 265 -8.19 8.05 21.24
CA ILE A 265 -8.07 6.82 22.04
C ILE A 265 -8.93 6.98 23.29
N ASP A 266 -9.88 6.08 23.49
CA ASP A 266 -10.70 6.04 24.70
C ASP A 266 -9.87 5.60 25.91
N ARG A 267 -10.20 6.12 27.10
CA ARG A 267 -9.48 5.76 28.33
C ARG A 267 -9.57 4.24 28.58
N GLY A 268 -8.40 3.61 28.73
CA GLY A 268 -8.29 2.16 28.97
C GLY A 268 -8.30 1.30 27.70
N ALA A 269 -8.51 1.88 26.51
CA ALA A 269 -8.34 1.18 25.25
C ALA A 269 -6.86 1.14 24.84
N ALA A 270 -6.44 0.03 24.24
CA ALA A 270 -5.15 -0.03 23.56
C ALA A 270 -5.17 0.87 22.33
N ALA A 271 -4.05 1.52 22.07
CA ALA A 271 -3.90 2.39 20.91
C ALA A 271 -3.86 1.58 19.59
N SER A 272 -4.08 2.25 18.46
CA SER A 272 -4.40 1.58 17.19
C SER A 272 -3.24 0.71 16.69
N ASP A 273 -2.01 1.21 16.76
CA ASP A 273 -0.83 0.47 16.33
C ASP A 273 -0.56 -0.71 17.27
N GLN A 274 -0.64 -0.49 18.59
CA GLN A 274 -0.48 -1.54 19.60
C GLN A 274 -1.47 -2.69 19.40
N SER A 275 -2.74 -2.36 19.16
CA SER A 275 -3.77 -3.37 18.88
C SER A 275 -3.45 -4.14 17.59
N TRP A 276 -3.12 -3.43 16.51
CA TRP A 276 -2.81 -4.06 15.23
C TRP A 276 -1.58 -4.98 15.30
N PHE A 277 -0.47 -4.51 15.88
CA PHE A 277 0.75 -5.33 16.02
C PHE A 277 0.52 -6.54 16.92
N ASN A 278 -0.29 -6.42 17.97
CA ASN A 278 -0.63 -7.57 18.81
C ASN A 278 -1.43 -8.63 18.03
N VAL A 279 -2.42 -8.21 17.23
CA VAL A 279 -3.18 -9.13 16.36
C VAL A 279 -2.28 -9.73 15.28
N ALA A 280 -1.46 -8.93 14.60
CA ALA A 280 -0.54 -9.39 13.58
C ALA A 280 0.47 -10.41 14.14
N ARG A 281 1.02 -10.15 15.34
CA ARG A 281 1.94 -11.06 16.03
C ARG A 281 1.29 -12.40 16.38
N ARG A 282 0.03 -12.43 16.79
CA ARG A 282 -0.70 -13.68 17.07
C ARG A 282 -0.96 -14.49 15.79
N ASN A 283 -1.07 -13.81 14.65
CA ASN A 283 -1.42 -14.40 13.36
C ASN A 283 -0.24 -14.40 12.37
N TYR A 284 0.99 -14.22 12.84
CA TYR A 284 2.16 -14.00 11.98
C TYR A 284 2.39 -15.13 10.96
N LYS A 285 2.04 -16.38 11.31
CA LYS A 285 2.06 -17.55 10.40
C LYS A 285 1.10 -17.43 9.24
N TYR A 286 -0.12 -16.99 9.52
CA TYR A 286 -1.12 -16.81 8.47
C TYR A 286 -0.73 -15.69 7.50
N TYR A 287 -0.13 -14.61 8.02
CA TYR A 287 0.30 -13.48 7.21
C TYR A 287 1.71 -13.61 6.63
N GLY A 288 2.47 -14.66 6.99
CA GLY A 288 3.86 -14.81 6.59
C GLY A 288 4.81 -13.73 7.13
N TYR A 289 4.45 -13.09 8.25
CA TYR A 289 5.27 -12.04 8.87
C TYR A 289 6.39 -12.58 9.74
N ASP A 290 7.37 -11.72 9.97
CA ASP A 290 8.45 -11.92 10.93
C ASP A 290 7.96 -11.63 12.36
N PHE A 291 7.97 -12.65 13.21
CA PHE A 291 7.46 -12.57 14.58
C PHE A 291 8.30 -11.64 15.47
N ASP A 292 9.61 -11.68 15.36
CA ASP A 292 10.52 -10.91 16.20
C ASP A 292 10.44 -9.43 15.84
N MET A 293 10.34 -9.15 14.55
CA MET A 293 10.10 -7.80 14.03
C MET A 293 8.76 -7.23 14.51
N LEU A 294 7.68 -8.00 14.44
CA LEU A 294 6.37 -7.59 14.96
C LEU A 294 6.39 -7.38 16.47
N THR A 295 7.15 -8.20 17.20
CA THR A 295 7.31 -8.05 18.65
C THR A 295 8.04 -6.76 18.99
N GLU A 296 9.09 -6.41 18.25
CA GLU A 296 9.78 -5.13 18.45
C GLU A 296 8.87 -3.94 18.12
N PHE A 297 8.12 -3.97 17.01
CA PHE A 297 7.16 -2.92 16.67
C PHE A 297 6.04 -2.78 17.71
N TYR A 298 5.51 -3.90 18.22
CA TYR A 298 4.54 -3.89 19.32
C TYR A 298 5.10 -3.22 20.58
N ASN A 299 6.37 -3.50 20.94
CA ASN A 299 6.98 -2.87 22.09
C ASN A 299 7.19 -1.36 21.86
N ILE A 300 7.60 -0.95 20.65
CA ILE A 300 7.70 0.46 20.28
C ILE A 300 6.34 1.15 20.43
N SER A 301 5.26 0.57 19.91
CA SER A 301 3.93 1.17 19.98
C SER A 301 3.41 1.25 21.42
N ALA A 302 3.61 0.20 22.22
CA ALA A 302 3.16 0.14 23.61
C ALA A 302 3.86 1.19 24.49
N GLU A 303 5.17 1.39 24.32
CA GLU A 303 5.94 2.37 25.10
C GLU A 303 5.61 3.82 24.74
N ASN A 304 5.16 4.07 23.51
CA ASN A 304 4.83 5.41 23.02
C ASN A 304 3.31 5.71 23.00
N GLY A 305 2.47 4.74 23.37
CA GLY A 305 1.01 4.89 23.36
C GLY A 305 0.40 5.05 21.96
N TRP A 306 0.91 4.34 20.95
CA TRP A 306 0.48 4.39 19.54
C TRP A 306 -0.42 3.23 19.12
#